data_AF-A0A0Q9K873-F1
#
_entry.id   AF-A0A0Q9K873-F1
#
_cell.length_a   1.000
_cell.length_b   1.000
_cell.length_c   1.000
_cell.angle_alpha   90.00
_cell.angle_beta   90.00
_cell.angle_gamma   90.00
#
_symmetry.space_group_name_H-M   'P 1'
#
loop_
_entity.id
_entity.type
_entity.pdbx_description
1 polymer ?
#
loop_
_entity_poly.entity_id
_entity_poly.type
_entity_poly.pdbx_seq_one_letter_code
_entity_poly.pdbx_strand_id
1 'polypeptide(L)'
;MIHKGRVHSRLVHPFPRIAGRRLHDIETSTVGGATVGELVRAALDLVLPRSCAGCGRPGESICRPCRGEVAGLALEDLGLLAPSPVPQGWPGCTGTVRYEGVSARLMKAFKDGGRRDLADPIARLLADAVARAVTAGAHDFGRARILLVPIPSAPATTRRRGDRPTLILVQHAARLVGPGVVTASVLSMARGTADQAGLDRAGRQDNLAAAMRVVEPDVVRGRDCVLVDDVLTSGATLAEGRRALRAAGARSVGMAVCMVTPRRLPASALPLSRPPD
;
A
#
# COMPACT_ATOMS: atom_id res chain seq x y z
N MET A 1 7.87 -56.65 6.08
CA MET A 1 7.37 -55.83 4.96
C MET A 1 6.24 -54.95 5.47
N ILE A 2 6.49 -53.65 5.69
CA ILE A 2 5.48 -52.69 6.14
C ILE A 2 5.47 -51.57 5.11
N HIS A 3 4.41 -51.48 4.31
CA HIS A 3 4.25 -50.46 3.28
C HIS A 3 3.46 -49.27 3.84
N LYS A 4 4.13 -48.12 3.95
CA LYS A 4 3.54 -46.83 4.34
C LYS A 4 2.70 -46.28 3.18
N GLY A 5 1.39 -46.17 3.38
CA GLY A 5 0.48 -45.46 2.47
C GLY A 5 0.63 -43.94 2.63
N ARG A 6 1.24 -43.28 1.64
CA ARG A 6 1.29 -41.83 1.48
C ARG A 6 -0.04 -41.34 0.91
N VAL A 7 -0.80 -40.56 1.68
CA VAL A 7 -1.92 -39.78 1.17
C VAL A 7 -1.35 -38.46 0.61
N HIS A 8 -1.35 -38.31 -0.71
CA HIS A 8 -1.06 -37.03 -1.38
C HIS A 8 -2.36 -36.23 -1.49
N SER A 9 -2.59 -35.30 -0.56
CA SER A 9 -3.60 -34.26 -0.74
C SER A 9 -3.07 -33.21 -1.71
N ARG A 10 -3.62 -33.19 -2.93
CA ARG A 10 -3.39 -32.13 -3.91
C ARG A 10 -4.13 -30.87 -3.43
N LEU A 11 -3.38 -29.90 -2.90
CA LEU A 11 -3.86 -28.52 -2.70
C LEU A 11 -4.08 -27.87 -4.07
N VAL A 12 -5.34 -27.67 -4.42
CA VAL A 12 -5.76 -26.92 -5.61
C VAL A 12 -5.77 -25.43 -5.23
N HIS A 13 -4.72 -24.69 -5.62
CA HIS A 13 -4.64 -23.24 -5.43
C HIS A 13 -5.56 -22.51 -6.45
N PRO A 14 -6.49 -21.64 -6.03
CA PRO A 14 -7.39 -20.94 -6.94
C PRO A 14 -6.84 -19.60 -7.46
N PHE A 15 -5.56 -19.28 -7.21
CA PHE A 15 -4.93 -18.04 -7.66
C PHE A 15 -3.88 -18.33 -8.74
N PRO A 16 -3.92 -17.66 -9.90
CA PRO A 16 -2.86 -17.81 -10.88
C PRO A 16 -1.54 -17.32 -10.26
N ARG A 17 -0.51 -18.17 -10.28
CA ARG A 17 0.87 -17.75 -9.97
C ARG A 17 1.20 -16.61 -10.94
N ILE A 18 1.48 -15.43 -10.42
CA ILE A 18 2.00 -14.32 -11.22
C ILE A 18 3.41 -14.75 -11.65
N ALA A 19 3.48 -15.37 -12.82
CA ALA A 19 4.73 -15.69 -13.48
C ALA A 19 5.47 -14.39 -13.77
N GLY A 20 6.72 -14.30 -13.28
CA GLY A 20 7.62 -13.18 -13.56
C GLY A 20 7.74 -12.96 -15.06
N ARG A 21 7.10 -11.89 -15.56
CA ARG A 21 7.36 -11.39 -16.90
C ARG A 21 8.50 -10.38 -16.82
N ARG A 22 9.59 -10.71 -17.50
CA ARG A 22 10.71 -9.80 -17.77
C ARG A 22 10.18 -8.61 -18.57
N LEU A 23 10.59 -7.40 -18.18
CA LEU A 23 10.22 -6.10 -18.74
C LEU A 23 10.88 -5.80 -20.10
N HIS A 24 10.95 -6.79 -20.98
CA HIS A 24 11.46 -6.59 -22.34
C HIS A 24 10.41 -7.11 -23.32
N ASP A 25 9.92 -6.17 -24.13
CA ASP A 25 9.35 -6.31 -25.47
C ASP A 25 8.13 -5.38 -25.62
N ILE A 26 8.39 -4.15 -26.08
CA ILE A 26 7.38 -3.33 -26.76
C ILE A 26 8.03 -2.89 -28.06
N GLU A 27 7.71 -3.65 -29.11
CA GLU A 27 8.03 -3.32 -30.48
C GLU A 27 7.27 -2.06 -30.90
N THR A 28 8.01 -1.18 -31.57
CA THR A 28 7.53 -0.05 -32.35
C THR A 28 6.76 -0.53 -33.57
N SER A 29 5.62 0.09 -33.90
CA SER A 29 5.26 0.43 -35.28
C SER A 29 4.03 1.36 -35.43
N THR A 30 4.26 2.39 -36.27
CA THR A 30 3.37 3.10 -37.21
C THR A 30 2.14 3.90 -36.77
N VAL A 31 2.37 5.22 -36.76
CA VAL A 31 1.62 6.36 -37.36
C VAL A 31 0.17 6.11 -37.83
N GLY A 32 -0.77 6.75 -37.13
CA GLY A 32 -2.15 7.00 -37.55
C GLY A 32 -2.65 8.30 -36.91
N GLY A 33 -3.36 9.13 -37.67
CA GLY A 33 -3.55 10.57 -37.43
C GLY A 33 -3.99 11.00 -36.02
N ALA A 34 -3.38 12.09 -35.55
CA ALA A 34 -3.65 12.65 -34.23
C ALA A 34 -5.05 13.28 -34.16
N THR A 35 -5.85 12.82 -33.20
CA THR A 35 -7.11 13.44 -32.79
C THR A 35 -6.87 14.85 -32.23
N VAL A 36 -7.89 15.71 -32.24
CA VAL A 36 -7.83 17.06 -31.64
C VAL A 36 -7.35 17.01 -30.18
N GLY A 37 -7.71 15.96 -29.43
CA GLY A 37 -7.23 15.74 -28.06
C GLY A 37 -5.73 15.37 -27.96
N GLU A 38 -5.17 14.73 -28.98
CA GLU A 38 -3.73 14.43 -29.06
C GLU A 38 -2.93 15.65 -29.49
N LEU A 39 -3.46 16.49 -30.38
CA LEU A 39 -2.86 17.77 -30.76
C LEU A 39 -2.85 18.77 -29.60
N VAL A 40 -3.92 18.84 -28.81
CA VAL A 40 -3.96 19.67 -27.58
C VAL A 40 -2.98 19.15 -26.54
N ARG A 41 -2.84 17.82 -26.37
CA ARG A 41 -1.80 17.24 -25.49
C ARG A 41 -0.39 17.55 -25.97
N ALA A 42 -0.12 17.41 -27.27
CA ALA A 42 1.18 17.71 -27.85
C ALA A 42 1.54 19.21 -27.71
N ALA A 43 0.58 20.11 -27.91
CA ALA A 43 0.77 21.54 -27.70
C ALA A 43 0.95 21.90 -26.21
N LEU A 44 0.23 21.25 -25.31
CA LEU A 44 0.44 21.40 -23.86
C LEU A 44 1.80 20.85 -23.41
N ASP A 45 2.26 19.74 -23.97
CA ASP A 45 3.60 19.18 -23.71
C ASP A 45 4.71 20.11 -24.26
N LEU A 46 4.41 21.00 -25.21
CA LEU A 46 5.34 22.03 -25.72
C LEU A 46 5.46 23.23 -24.76
N VAL A 47 4.36 23.59 -24.09
CA VAL A 47 4.29 24.76 -23.17
C VAL A 47 4.58 24.37 -21.71
N LEU A 48 4.30 23.13 -21.32
CA LEU A 48 4.56 22.54 -20.01
C LEU A 48 5.12 21.12 -20.19
N PRO A 49 6.37 20.97 -20.67
CA PRO A 49 6.96 19.65 -20.86
C PRO A 49 6.93 18.88 -19.56
N ARG A 50 6.26 17.72 -19.60
CA ARG A 50 6.24 16.79 -18.46
C ARG A 50 7.69 16.51 -18.06
N SER A 51 7.97 16.70 -16.78
CA SER A 51 9.28 16.38 -16.21
C SER A 51 9.17 15.10 -15.38
N CYS A 52 10.24 14.31 -15.40
CA CYS A 52 10.38 13.15 -14.54
C CYS A 52 10.25 13.59 -13.08
N ALA A 53 9.28 13.04 -12.35
CA ALA A 53 9.08 13.39 -10.95
C ALA A 53 10.23 12.93 -10.04
N GLY A 54 11.10 12.04 -10.54
CA GLY A 54 12.28 11.55 -9.82
C GLY A 54 13.51 12.44 -9.97
N CYS A 55 13.83 12.91 -11.17
CA CYS A 55 15.08 13.64 -11.45
C CYS A 55 14.91 14.98 -12.18
N GLY A 56 13.70 15.35 -12.58
CA GLY A 56 13.39 16.61 -13.27
C GLY A 56 13.67 16.64 -14.77
N ARG A 57 14.27 15.59 -15.35
CA ARG A 57 14.54 15.53 -16.80
C ARG A 57 13.22 15.63 -17.61
N PRO A 58 13.17 16.41 -18.70
CA PRO A 58 11.98 16.51 -19.55
C PRO A 58 11.65 15.17 -20.24
N GLY A 59 10.37 14.98 -20.58
CA GLY A 59 9.85 13.80 -21.26
C GLY A 59 8.82 13.06 -20.41
N GLU A 60 9.15 11.84 -19.98
CA GLU A 60 8.22 10.98 -19.25
C GLU A 60 7.96 11.41 -17.80
N SER A 61 6.79 11.04 -17.26
CA SER A 61 6.46 11.17 -15.83
C SER A 61 7.47 10.50 -14.91
N ILE A 62 8.02 9.36 -15.32
CA ILE A 62 9.16 8.68 -14.69
C ILE A 62 10.06 8.16 -15.81
N CYS A 63 11.25 8.74 -15.97
CA CYS A 63 12.19 8.31 -17.00
C CYS A 63 12.79 6.92 -16.70
N ARG A 64 13.28 6.25 -17.74
CA ARG A 64 13.90 4.91 -17.66
C ARG A 64 14.95 4.77 -16.53
N PRO A 65 15.92 5.70 -16.35
CA PRO A 65 16.87 5.61 -15.23
C PRO A 65 16.20 5.62 -13.86
N CYS A 66 15.21 6.50 -13.64
CA CYS A 66 14.48 6.56 -12.37
C CYS A 66 13.64 5.29 -12.14
N ARG A 67 13.07 4.68 -13.19
CA ARG A 67 12.41 3.37 -13.06
C ARG A 67 13.41 2.28 -12.63
N GLY A 68 14.61 2.29 -13.20
CA GLY A 68 15.70 1.38 -12.81
C GLY A 68 16.12 1.56 -11.35
N GLU A 69 16.26 2.81 -10.88
CA GLU A 69 16.57 3.09 -9.48
C GLU A 69 15.46 2.56 -8.56
N VAL A 70 14.18 2.82 -8.87
CA VAL A 70 13.06 2.28 -8.08
C VAL A 70 13.06 0.74 -8.05
N ALA A 71 13.40 0.10 -9.17
CA ALA A 71 13.53 -1.36 -9.22
C ALA A 71 14.66 -1.87 -8.31
N GLY A 72 15.80 -1.17 -8.25
CA GLY A 72 16.90 -1.48 -7.30
C GLY A 72 16.56 -1.20 -5.83
N LEU A 73 15.46 -0.49 -5.58
CA LEU A 73 14.90 -0.28 -4.24
C LEU A 73 13.85 -1.33 -3.86
N ALA A 74 13.54 -2.27 -4.75
CA ALA A 74 12.60 -3.35 -4.46
C ALA A 74 13.05 -4.18 -3.26
N LEU A 75 12.09 -4.61 -2.46
CA LEU A 75 12.32 -5.54 -1.37
C LEU A 75 12.34 -6.94 -1.98
N GLU A 76 13.54 -7.52 -2.09
CA GLU A 76 13.76 -8.77 -2.80
C GLU A 76 13.12 -9.97 -2.08
N ASP A 77 13.22 -10.06 -0.74
CA ASP A 77 12.60 -11.16 0.00
C ASP A 77 12.45 -10.87 1.51
N LEU A 78 11.37 -10.19 1.91
CA LEU A 78 11.12 -9.88 3.32
C LEU A 78 9.67 -10.17 3.65
N GLY A 79 9.36 -11.44 3.93
CA GLY A 79 8.02 -11.97 4.24
C GLY A 79 7.06 -10.95 4.86
N LEU A 80 7.03 -10.85 6.18
CA LEU A 80 6.32 -9.78 6.86
C LEU A 80 7.34 -8.78 7.43
N LEU A 81 7.04 -7.50 7.37
CA LEU A 81 7.88 -6.39 7.84
C LEU A 81 7.41 -5.87 9.18
N ALA A 82 8.35 -5.37 9.98
CA ALA A 82 8.03 -4.65 11.21
C ALA A 82 8.90 -3.40 11.43
N PRO A 83 8.31 -2.31 11.94
CA PRO A 83 9.05 -1.11 12.32
C PRO A 83 9.91 -1.34 13.58
N SER A 84 10.86 -0.43 13.82
CA SER A 84 11.67 -0.39 15.03
C SER A 84 11.46 0.94 15.76
N PRO A 85 11.01 0.93 17.04
CA PRO A 85 10.55 -0.24 17.80
C PRO A 85 9.27 -0.84 17.22
N VAL A 86 8.98 -2.09 17.57
CA VAL A 86 7.82 -2.85 17.06
C VAL A 86 6.60 -2.56 17.95
N PRO A 87 5.47 -2.06 17.39
CA PRO A 87 4.25 -1.90 18.16
C PRO A 87 3.74 -3.21 18.75
N GLN A 88 3.13 -3.15 19.94
CA GLN A 88 2.55 -4.33 20.57
C GLN A 88 1.51 -4.99 19.65
N GLY A 89 1.58 -6.32 19.54
CA GLY A 89 0.64 -7.10 18.74
C GLY A 89 0.76 -6.88 17.23
N TRP A 90 1.87 -6.34 16.73
CA TRP A 90 2.11 -6.12 15.30
C TRP A 90 2.14 -7.46 14.54
N PRO A 91 1.18 -7.72 13.64
CA PRO A 91 1.10 -9.01 12.94
C PRO A 91 2.07 -9.10 11.75
N GLY A 92 2.81 -8.03 11.46
CA GLY A 92 3.55 -7.89 10.22
C GLY A 92 2.84 -7.01 9.18
N CYS A 93 3.61 -6.44 8.26
CA CYS A 93 3.13 -5.64 7.15
C CYS A 93 3.87 -6.02 5.88
N THR A 94 3.24 -5.97 4.72
CA THR A 94 3.93 -6.15 3.44
C THR A 94 4.29 -4.81 2.83
N GLY A 95 5.33 -4.78 1.99
CA GLY A 95 5.76 -3.61 1.26
C GLY A 95 6.55 -3.98 0.02
N THR A 96 6.70 -3.05 -0.92
CA THR A 96 7.30 -3.34 -2.22
C THR A 96 8.67 -2.70 -2.41
N VAL A 97 8.88 -1.45 -2.00
CA VAL A 97 10.16 -0.76 -2.16
C VAL A 97 10.61 -0.06 -0.88
N ARG A 98 11.92 0.22 -0.78
CA ARG A 98 12.46 1.13 0.23
C ARG A 98 12.02 2.56 -0.05
N TYR A 99 11.70 3.31 1.01
CA TYR A 99 11.40 4.75 0.97
C TYR A 99 12.71 5.54 1.06
N GLU A 100 13.39 5.71 -0.07
CA GLU A 100 14.67 6.41 -0.20
C GLU A 100 14.89 6.87 -1.64
N GLY A 101 15.85 7.79 -1.86
CA GLY A 101 16.22 8.22 -3.22
C GLY A 101 15.04 8.63 -4.09
N VAL A 102 14.96 8.07 -5.30
CA VAL A 102 13.86 8.32 -6.25
C VAL A 102 12.49 7.95 -5.70
N SER A 103 12.32 6.82 -4.98
CA SER A 103 10.98 6.39 -4.54
C SER A 103 10.35 7.43 -3.57
N ALA A 104 11.15 7.98 -2.66
CA ALA A 104 10.73 9.04 -1.75
C ALA A 104 10.34 10.32 -2.50
N ARG A 105 11.12 10.70 -3.54
CA ARG A 105 10.80 11.86 -4.39
C ARG A 105 9.49 11.66 -5.15
N LEU A 106 9.26 10.48 -5.72
CA LEU A 106 8.01 10.15 -6.43
C LEU A 106 6.79 10.22 -5.49
N MET A 107 6.90 9.64 -4.29
CA MET A 107 5.81 9.70 -3.31
C MET A 107 5.51 11.13 -2.88
N LYS A 108 6.55 11.94 -2.61
CA LYS A 108 6.38 13.36 -2.28
C LYS A 108 5.72 14.14 -3.43
N ALA A 109 6.17 13.92 -4.66
CA ALA A 109 5.59 14.56 -5.85
C ALA A 109 4.10 14.20 -6.02
N PHE A 110 3.73 12.95 -5.74
CA PHE A 110 2.33 12.50 -5.78
C PHE A 110 1.49 13.10 -4.64
N LYS A 111 1.97 13.06 -3.39
CA LYS A 111 1.22 13.55 -2.23
C LYS A 111 1.07 15.07 -2.21
N ASP A 112 2.20 15.75 -2.36
CA ASP A 112 2.33 17.18 -2.07
C ASP A 112 2.45 18.03 -3.33
N GLY A 113 2.97 17.44 -4.41
CA GLY A 113 3.26 18.12 -5.68
C GLY A 113 2.16 18.02 -6.74
N GLY A 114 1.01 17.39 -6.42
CA GLY A 114 -0.13 17.29 -7.34
C GLY A 114 0.11 16.39 -8.57
N ARG A 115 1.20 15.61 -8.60
CA ARG A 115 1.56 14.74 -9.73
C ARG A 115 0.70 13.47 -9.78
N ARG A 116 -0.58 13.64 -10.12
CA ARG A 116 -1.58 12.54 -10.22
C ARG A 116 -1.32 11.59 -11.38
N ASP A 117 -0.50 11.99 -12.35
CA ASP A 117 0.06 11.11 -13.36
C ASP A 117 0.94 9.98 -12.77
N LEU A 118 1.35 10.10 -11.51
CA LEU A 118 2.04 9.05 -10.76
C LEU A 118 1.10 8.05 -10.05
N ALA A 119 -0.22 8.22 -10.14
CA ALA A 119 -1.18 7.33 -9.46
C ALA A 119 -0.99 5.87 -9.88
N ASP A 120 -0.95 5.58 -11.19
CA ASP A 120 -0.76 4.23 -11.71
C ASP A 120 0.57 3.57 -11.32
N PRO A 121 1.75 4.21 -11.53
CA PRO A 121 3.01 3.56 -11.18
C PRO A 121 3.15 3.32 -9.67
N ILE A 122 2.68 4.23 -8.81
CA ILE A 122 2.71 4.01 -7.36
C ILE A 122 1.67 2.96 -6.95
N ALA A 123 0.49 2.94 -7.59
CA ALA A 123 -0.56 1.96 -7.27
C ALA A 123 -0.13 0.53 -7.61
N ARG A 124 0.75 0.33 -8.60
CA ARG A 124 1.36 -0.97 -8.88
C ARG A 124 2.22 -1.47 -7.71
N LEU A 125 2.91 -0.57 -7.01
CA LEU A 125 3.64 -0.92 -5.80
C LEU A 125 2.66 -1.33 -4.70
N LEU A 126 1.60 -0.55 -4.47
CA LEU A 126 0.59 -0.93 -3.48
C LEU A 126 -0.10 -2.26 -3.82
N ALA A 127 -0.42 -2.49 -5.10
CA ALA A 127 -1.05 -3.71 -5.56
C ALA A 127 -0.16 -4.94 -5.34
N ASP A 128 1.15 -4.83 -5.59
CA ASP A 128 2.12 -5.88 -5.26
C ASP A 128 2.13 -6.16 -3.75
N ALA A 129 2.23 -5.13 -2.91
CA ALA A 129 2.17 -5.30 -1.45
C ALA A 129 0.86 -5.95 -0.99
N VAL A 130 -0.30 -5.49 -1.50
CA VAL A 130 -1.60 -6.09 -1.19
C VAL A 130 -1.65 -7.55 -1.63
N ALA A 131 -1.21 -7.87 -2.85
CA ALA A 131 -1.18 -9.25 -3.33
C ALA A 131 -0.33 -10.13 -2.40
N ARG A 132 0.85 -9.65 -1.98
CA ARG A 132 1.69 -10.33 -1.00
C ARG A 132 0.98 -10.52 0.33
N ALA A 133 0.29 -9.49 0.85
CA ALA A 133 -0.45 -9.60 2.11
C ALA A 133 -1.51 -10.69 2.05
N VAL A 134 -2.22 -10.78 0.93
CA VAL A 134 -3.26 -11.78 0.69
C VAL A 134 -2.68 -13.19 0.57
N THR A 135 -1.51 -13.35 -0.07
CA THR A 135 -0.89 -14.66 -0.30
C THR A 135 0.01 -15.17 0.82
N ALA A 136 0.60 -14.29 1.65
CA ALA A 136 1.67 -14.63 2.58
C ALA A 136 1.24 -15.53 3.76
N GLY A 137 -0.02 -15.98 3.84
CA GLY A 137 -0.48 -16.95 4.83
C GLY A 137 -0.47 -16.47 6.29
N ALA A 138 -0.07 -15.21 6.54
CA ALA A 138 -0.10 -14.59 7.86
C ALA A 138 -1.53 -14.41 8.40
N HIS A 139 -2.50 -14.41 7.50
CA HIS A 139 -3.91 -14.28 7.80
C HIS A 139 -4.68 -15.35 7.03
N ASP A 140 -5.58 -16.04 7.73
CA ASP A 140 -6.56 -16.93 7.12
C ASP A 140 -7.65 -16.07 6.45
N PHE A 141 -7.29 -15.50 5.31
CA PHE A 141 -8.25 -14.85 4.43
C PHE A 141 -9.13 -15.93 3.79
N GLY A 142 -10.43 -15.82 4.04
CA GLY A 142 -11.41 -16.79 3.56
C GLY A 142 -11.70 -16.60 2.08
N ARG A 143 -12.63 -17.39 1.55
CA ARG A 143 -13.03 -17.34 0.12
C ARG A 143 -13.89 -16.10 -0.23
N ALA A 144 -14.17 -15.23 0.72
CA ALA A 144 -14.96 -14.02 0.54
C ALA A 144 -14.13 -12.85 0.00
N ARG A 145 -14.80 -11.80 -0.51
CA ARG A 145 -14.11 -10.59 -0.98
C ARG A 145 -13.35 -9.88 0.14
N ILE A 146 -12.11 -9.53 -0.14
CA ILE A 146 -11.20 -8.82 0.78
C ILE A 146 -11.50 -7.32 0.73
N LEU A 147 -11.58 -6.70 1.90
CA LEU A 147 -11.85 -5.28 2.07
C LEU A 147 -10.53 -4.49 2.20
N LEU A 148 -10.16 -3.69 1.20
CA LEU A 148 -9.08 -2.71 1.34
C LEU A 148 -9.59 -1.49 2.08
N VAL A 149 -8.95 -1.20 3.21
CA VAL A 149 -9.32 -0.08 4.07
C VAL A 149 -8.18 0.94 4.06
N PRO A 150 -8.34 2.11 3.39
CA PRO A 150 -7.34 3.16 3.44
C PRO A 150 -7.25 3.77 4.83
N ILE A 151 -6.03 4.04 5.28
CA ILE A 151 -5.78 4.93 6.42
C ILE A 151 -6.35 6.32 6.10
N PRO A 152 -7.14 6.93 7.00
CA PRO A 152 -7.69 8.25 6.78
C PRO A 152 -6.57 9.28 6.81
N SER A 153 -6.60 10.23 5.87
CA SER A 153 -5.73 11.40 5.95
C SER A 153 -6.17 12.29 7.13
N ALA A 154 -5.21 12.90 7.83
CA ALA A 154 -5.52 13.83 8.91
C ALA A 154 -6.42 15.00 8.40
N PRO A 155 -7.38 15.51 9.19
CA PRO A 155 -8.31 16.55 8.73
C PRO A 155 -7.63 17.81 8.18
N ALA A 156 -6.45 18.15 8.73
CA ALA A 156 -5.63 19.28 8.30
C ALA A 156 -5.12 19.16 6.84
N THR A 157 -4.90 17.94 6.34
CA THR A 157 -4.49 17.71 4.94
C THR A 157 -5.68 17.68 3.97
N THR A 158 -6.87 17.31 4.43
CA THR A 158 -8.08 17.26 3.58
C THR A 158 -8.67 18.66 3.33
N ARG A 159 -8.68 19.54 4.35
CA ARG A 159 -9.29 20.88 4.26
C ARG A 159 -8.51 21.90 3.40
N ARG A 160 -7.22 21.70 3.17
CA ARG A 160 -6.38 22.63 2.38
C ARG A 160 -6.31 22.30 0.89
N ARG A 161 -6.64 21.08 0.46
CA ARG A 161 -6.31 20.61 -0.90
C ARG A 161 -7.43 19.91 -1.66
N GLY A 162 -8.55 19.55 -1.00
CA GLY A 162 -9.68 18.87 -1.65
C GLY A 162 -9.37 17.48 -2.22
N ASP A 163 -8.14 16.98 -2.02
CA ASP A 163 -7.63 15.76 -2.64
C ASP A 163 -7.33 14.69 -1.58
N ARG A 164 -7.55 13.43 -1.93
CA ARG A 164 -7.32 12.25 -1.07
C ARG A 164 -6.33 11.31 -1.78
N PRO A 165 -5.02 11.63 -1.81
CA PRO A 165 -4.00 10.87 -2.54
C PRO A 165 -4.02 9.37 -2.24
N THR A 166 -4.12 9.01 -0.95
CA THR A 166 -4.15 7.62 -0.48
C THR A 166 -5.41 6.90 -0.98
N LEU A 167 -6.57 7.56 -1.00
CA LEU A 167 -7.79 6.96 -1.52
C LEU A 167 -7.69 6.67 -3.03
N ILE A 168 -7.18 7.63 -3.81
CA ILE A 168 -6.93 7.45 -5.24
C ILE A 168 -6.01 6.24 -5.46
N LEU A 169 -4.91 6.19 -4.73
CA LEU A 169 -3.93 5.11 -4.82
C LEU A 169 -4.54 3.74 -4.55
N VAL A 170 -5.36 3.65 -3.50
CA VAL A 170 -6.03 2.41 -3.07
C VAL A 170 -7.07 1.95 -4.09
N GLN A 171 -7.82 2.87 -4.70
CA GLN A 171 -8.76 2.54 -5.78
C GLN A 171 -8.03 2.01 -7.02
N HIS A 172 -6.92 2.62 -7.40
CA HIS A 172 -6.10 2.10 -8.51
C HIS A 172 -5.51 0.72 -8.19
N ALA A 173 -5.01 0.53 -6.97
CA ALA A 173 -4.47 -0.76 -6.53
C ALA A 173 -5.54 -1.86 -6.51
N ALA A 174 -6.74 -1.59 -6.01
CA ALA A 174 -7.84 -2.57 -6.00
C ALA A 174 -8.17 -3.09 -7.40
N ARG A 175 -8.21 -2.20 -8.41
CA ARG A 175 -8.42 -2.58 -9.81
C ARG A 175 -7.31 -3.48 -10.35
N LEU A 176 -6.06 -3.23 -9.95
CA LEU A 176 -4.90 -4.02 -10.38
C LEU A 176 -4.84 -5.40 -9.71
N VAL A 177 -5.26 -5.51 -8.45
CA VAL A 177 -5.29 -6.79 -7.72
C VAL A 177 -6.43 -7.70 -8.23
N GLY A 178 -7.59 -7.12 -8.56
CA GLY A 178 -8.67 -7.81 -9.25
C GLY A 178 -10.00 -7.86 -8.48
N PRO A 179 -11.03 -8.54 -9.02
CA PRO A 179 -12.43 -8.42 -8.59
C PRO A 179 -12.73 -9.02 -7.20
N GLY A 180 -11.80 -9.82 -6.65
CA GLY A 180 -11.89 -10.34 -5.28
C GLY A 180 -11.64 -9.30 -4.20
N VAL A 181 -11.27 -8.08 -4.58
CA VAL A 181 -10.86 -7.00 -3.67
C VAL A 181 -11.77 -5.79 -3.85
N VAL A 182 -12.27 -5.25 -2.74
CA VAL A 182 -13.17 -4.07 -2.72
C VAL A 182 -12.64 -3.02 -1.75
N THR A 183 -12.78 -1.74 -2.07
CA THR A 183 -12.30 -0.64 -1.22
C THR A 183 -13.42 -0.10 -0.33
N ALA A 184 -13.15 0.21 0.93
CA ALA A 184 -14.10 0.93 1.78
C ALA A 184 -13.41 1.89 2.76
N SER A 185 -13.78 3.17 2.69
CA SER A 185 -13.28 4.23 3.56
C SER A 185 -14.05 4.30 4.89
N VAL A 186 -13.90 3.26 5.69
CA VAL A 186 -14.67 3.08 6.94
C VAL A 186 -13.99 3.65 8.18
N LEU A 187 -12.72 4.06 8.08
CA LEU A 187 -11.96 4.64 9.18
C LEU A 187 -12.11 6.17 9.22
N SER A 188 -12.28 6.71 10.42
CA SER A 188 -12.30 8.15 10.69
C SER A 188 -11.45 8.46 11.92
N MET A 189 -10.89 9.68 11.96
CA MET A 189 -10.23 10.19 13.17
C MET A 189 -11.28 10.45 14.26
N ALA A 190 -10.98 10.06 15.49
CA ALA A 190 -11.81 10.36 16.65
C ALA A 190 -11.80 11.87 16.96
N ARG A 191 -12.95 12.44 17.35
CA ARG A 191 -13.09 13.86 17.72
C ARG A 191 -12.19 14.14 18.94
N GLY A 192 -11.21 15.03 18.79
CA GLY A 192 -10.23 15.40 19.84
C GLY A 192 -8.76 15.20 19.46
N THR A 193 -8.44 14.36 18.47
CA THR A 193 -7.05 14.12 18.02
C THR A 193 -6.55 15.13 16.98
N ALA A 194 -7.46 15.87 16.33
CA ALA A 194 -7.12 16.93 15.38
C ALA A 194 -6.60 18.22 16.05
N ASP A 195 -7.00 18.47 17.30
CA ASP A 195 -6.67 19.70 18.06
C ASP A 195 -5.33 19.61 18.82
N GLN A 196 -4.63 18.48 18.76
CA GLN A 196 -3.43 18.21 19.56
C GLN A 196 -2.11 18.34 18.77
N ALA A 197 -2.10 19.21 17.75
CA ALA A 197 -0.93 19.52 16.92
C ALA A 197 0.12 20.35 17.70
N GLY A 198 0.62 19.83 18.82
CA GLY A 198 1.62 20.49 19.67
C GLY A 198 2.41 19.55 20.58
N LEU A 199 2.17 18.23 20.57
CA LEU A 199 2.80 17.30 21.51
C LEU A 199 4.05 16.60 20.94
N ASP A 200 5.02 16.40 21.84
CA ASP A 200 6.33 15.81 21.59
C ASP A 200 6.29 14.33 21.15
N ARG A 201 7.46 13.77 20.88
CA ARG A 201 7.62 12.41 20.33
C ARG A 201 7.09 11.32 21.27
N ALA A 202 7.07 11.55 22.58
CA ALA A 202 6.55 10.61 23.59
C ALA A 202 5.02 10.74 23.71
N GLY A 203 4.50 11.97 23.70
CA GLY A 203 3.06 12.24 23.67
C GLY A 203 2.36 11.68 22.43
N ARG A 204 3.07 11.45 21.30
CA ARG A 204 2.48 10.84 20.10
C ARG A 204 2.17 9.34 20.23
N GLN A 205 2.84 8.61 21.12
CA GLN A 205 2.63 7.15 21.23
C GLN A 205 1.40 6.82 22.08
N ASP A 206 1.20 7.54 23.19
CA ASP A 206 0.03 7.34 24.06
C ASP A 206 -1.24 8.00 23.47
N ASN A 207 -1.11 9.10 22.70
CA ASN A 207 -2.25 9.80 22.10
C ASN A 207 -2.81 9.18 20.81
N LEU A 208 -2.18 8.14 20.25
CA LEU A 208 -2.73 7.41 19.10
C LEU A 208 -3.68 6.30 19.51
N ALA A 209 -3.67 5.84 20.76
CA ALA A 209 -4.63 4.87 21.25
C ALA A 209 -6.04 5.47 21.17
N ALA A 210 -6.93 4.80 20.43
CA ALA A 210 -8.29 5.28 20.14
C ALA A 210 -8.38 6.54 19.26
N ALA A 211 -7.31 6.90 18.55
CA ALA A 211 -7.33 8.00 17.58
C ALA A 211 -8.17 7.69 16.33
N MET A 212 -8.47 6.42 16.05
CA MET A 212 -9.32 6.02 14.93
C MET A 212 -10.55 5.23 15.38
N ARG A 213 -11.64 5.38 14.63
CA ARG A 213 -12.86 4.58 14.79
C ARG A 213 -13.44 4.19 13.44
N VAL A 214 -14.16 3.07 13.42
CA VAL A 214 -14.94 2.63 12.27
C VAL A 214 -16.31 3.33 12.30
N VAL A 215 -16.69 4.02 11.22
CA VAL A 215 -17.98 4.74 11.12
C VAL A 215 -19.14 3.84 10.76
N GLU A 216 -18.87 2.73 10.07
CA GLU A 216 -19.87 1.76 9.60
C GLU A 216 -19.44 0.33 9.97
N PRO A 217 -19.63 -0.09 11.25
CA PRO A 217 -19.12 -1.38 11.73
C PRO A 217 -19.64 -2.59 10.95
N ASP A 218 -20.86 -2.55 10.44
CA ASP A 218 -21.47 -3.67 9.73
C ASP A 218 -20.85 -3.94 8.36
N VAL A 219 -20.17 -2.94 7.77
CA VAL A 219 -19.35 -3.13 6.54
C VAL A 219 -18.11 -3.99 6.85
N VAL A 220 -17.61 -3.96 8.08
CA VAL A 220 -16.35 -4.57 8.52
C VAL A 220 -16.57 -5.90 9.27
N ARG A 221 -17.71 -6.04 9.96
CA ARG A 221 -18.01 -7.19 10.82
C ARG A 221 -17.87 -8.51 10.05
N GLY A 222 -17.05 -9.43 10.58
CA GLY A 222 -16.79 -10.74 9.99
C GLY A 222 -15.96 -10.73 8.70
N ARG A 223 -15.53 -9.56 8.21
CA ARG A 223 -14.77 -9.43 6.96
C ARG A 223 -13.27 -9.61 7.16
N ASP A 224 -12.62 -10.02 6.08
CA ASP A 224 -11.19 -9.91 5.91
C ASP A 224 -10.82 -8.53 5.42
N CYS A 225 -9.94 -7.86 6.15
CA CYS A 225 -9.49 -6.53 5.81
C CYS A 225 -7.99 -6.54 5.50
N VAL A 226 -7.59 -5.70 4.54
CA VAL A 226 -6.20 -5.28 4.39
C VAL A 226 -6.17 -3.77 4.59
N LEU A 227 -5.54 -3.35 5.67
CA LEU A 227 -5.29 -1.95 5.98
C LEU A 227 -4.15 -1.44 5.10
N VAL A 228 -4.40 -0.34 4.39
CA VAL A 228 -3.47 0.17 3.39
C VAL A 228 -3.06 1.60 3.68
N ASP A 229 -1.76 1.84 3.58
CA ASP A 229 -1.13 3.16 3.65
C ASP A 229 -0.05 3.24 2.56
N ASP A 230 0.54 4.41 2.37
CA ASP A 230 1.59 4.59 1.36
C ASP A 230 2.99 4.27 1.89
N VAL A 231 3.32 4.71 3.10
CA VAL A 231 4.66 4.60 3.68
C VAL A 231 4.55 4.09 5.11
N LEU A 232 5.09 2.90 5.36
CA LEU A 232 5.34 2.45 6.73
C LEU A 232 6.52 3.26 7.28
N THR A 233 6.34 3.92 8.44
CA THR A 233 7.37 4.68 9.18
C THR A 233 7.58 4.15 10.61
N SER A 234 6.81 4.59 11.60
CA SER A 234 6.79 4.00 12.96
C SER A 234 5.80 2.84 13.08
N GLY A 235 4.85 2.73 12.15
CA GLY A 235 3.75 1.78 12.21
C GLY A 235 2.62 2.16 13.16
N ALA A 236 2.71 3.27 13.90
CA ALA A 236 1.70 3.66 14.88
C ALA A 236 0.31 3.87 14.24
N THR A 237 0.24 4.53 13.08
CA THR A 237 -1.00 4.74 12.32
C THR A 237 -1.66 3.44 11.89
N LEU A 238 -0.86 2.48 11.40
CA LEU A 238 -1.33 1.16 10.98
C LEU A 238 -1.76 0.31 12.19
N ALA A 239 -1.02 0.38 13.31
CA ALA A 239 -1.37 -0.32 14.54
C ALA A 239 -2.73 0.16 15.08
N GLU A 240 -2.97 1.48 15.10
CA GLU A 240 -4.24 2.06 15.54
C GLU A 240 -5.40 1.73 14.58
N GLY A 241 -5.19 1.85 13.26
CA GLY A 241 -6.20 1.46 12.28
C GLY A 241 -6.58 -0.02 12.40
N ARG A 242 -5.60 -0.89 12.65
CA ARG A 242 -5.84 -2.31 12.91
C ARG A 242 -6.62 -2.53 14.19
N ARG A 243 -6.27 -1.85 15.28
CA ARG A 243 -7.04 -1.89 16.54
C ARG A 243 -8.50 -1.50 16.30
N ALA A 244 -8.75 -0.41 15.59
CA ALA A 244 -10.10 0.06 15.28
C ALA A 244 -10.91 -0.96 14.46
N LEU A 245 -10.31 -1.57 13.43
CA LEU A 245 -10.95 -2.62 12.63
C LEU A 245 -11.26 -3.88 13.44
N ARG A 246 -10.32 -4.31 14.30
CA ARG A 246 -10.53 -5.46 15.20
C ARG A 246 -11.65 -5.19 16.20
N ALA A 247 -11.68 -4.01 16.80
CA ALA A 247 -12.75 -3.60 17.71
C ALA A 247 -14.13 -3.54 17.02
N ALA A 248 -14.17 -3.24 15.72
CA ALA A 248 -15.40 -3.28 14.92
C ALA A 248 -15.81 -4.69 14.45
N GLY A 249 -15.05 -5.73 14.82
CA GLY A 249 -15.38 -7.12 14.51
C GLY A 249 -14.81 -7.66 13.20
N ALA A 250 -13.74 -7.06 12.64
CA ALA A 250 -13.03 -7.65 11.51
C ALA A 250 -12.49 -9.04 11.85
N ARG A 251 -12.75 -10.02 10.97
CA ARG A 251 -12.29 -11.42 11.14
C ARG A 251 -10.78 -11.53 11.04
N SER A 252 -10.19 -10.84 10.09
CA SER A 252 -8.75 -10.74 9.91
C SER A 252 -8.36 -9.33 9.46
N VAL A 253 -7.14 -8.90 9.80
CA VAL A 253 -6.61 -7.58 9.41
C VAL A 253 -5.14 -7.72 9.05
N GLY A 254 -4.86 -7.78 7.75
CA GLY A 254 -3.52 -7.64 7.19
C GLY A 254 -3.15 -6.19 6.93
N MET A 255 -1.88 -5.94 6.63
CA MET A 255 -1.37 -4.59 6.38
C MET A 255 -0.45 -4.57 5.16
N ALA A 256 -0.61 -3.56 4.31
CA ALA A 256 0.20 -3.37 3.11
C ALA A 256 0.53 -1.90 2.89
N VAL A 257 1.77 -1.63 2.49
CA VAL A 257 2.24 -0.29 2.13
C VAL A 257 3.00 -0.30 0.81
N CYS A 258 3.09 0.83 0.12
CA CYS A 258 3.93 0.92 -1.08
C CYS A 258 5.40 0.86 -0.70
N MET A 259 5.77 1.68 0.30
CA MET A 259 7.15 2.02 0.60
C MET A 259 7.46 1.86 2.09
N VAL A 260 8.72 1.60 2.37
CA VAL A 260 9.16 1.22 3.71
C VAL A 260 10.46 1.94 4.07
N THR A 261 10.50 2.67 5.18
CA THR A 261 11.74 3.32 5.61
C THR A 261 12.82 2.30 6.03
N PRO A 262 14.13 2.57 5.83
CA PRO A 262 15.22 1.61 6.05
C PRO A 262 15.38 1.01 7.46
N ARG A 263 14.81 1.62 8.51
CA ARG A 263 14.87 1.09 9.89
C ARG A 263 13.80 0.01 10.13
N ARG A 264 13.98 -1.18 9.56
CA ARG A 264 13.04 -2.31 9.66
C ARG A 264 13.75 -3.61 9.94
N LEU A 265 13.02 -4.51 10.60
CA LEU A 265 13.41 -5.90 10.77
C LEU A 265 12.44 -6.79 9.99
N PRO A 266 12.91 -7.93 9.45
CA PRO A 266 12.00 -9.00 9.02
C PRO A 266 11.20 -9.52 10.22
N ALA A 267 9.97 -9.97 10.00
CA ALA A 267 9.10 -10.45 11.08
C ALA A 267 9.67 -11.67 11.81
N SER A 268 10.53 -12.46 11.15
CA SER A 268 11.26 -13.57 11.77
C SER A 268 12.23 -13.11 12.86
N ALA A 269 12.65 -11.85 12.85
CA ALA A 269 13.51 -11.25 13.86
C ALA A 269 12.73 -10.55 14.99
N LEU A 270 11.41 -10.72 15.05
CA LEU A 270 10.57 -10.17 16.11
C LEU A 270 10.65 -11.03 17.37
N PRO A 271 10.98 -10.45 18.55
CA PRO A 271 10.86 -11.15 19.83
C PRO A 271 9.39 -11.13 20.30
N LEU A 272 8.49 -11.73 19.50
CA LEU A 272 7.07 -11.82 19.83
C LEU A 272 6.68 -13.28 19.96
N SER A 273 6.46 -13.72 21.18
CA SER A 273 5.78 -14.99 21.47
C SER A 273 4.37 -14.94 20.89
N ARG A 274 4.04 -15.91 20.04
CA ARG A 274 2.66 -16.17 19.62
C ARG A 274 1.89 -16.58 20.89
N PRO A 275 0.79 -15.91 21.29
CA PRO A 275 -0.04 -16.47 22.35
C PRO A 275 -0.55 -17.85 21.89
N PRO A 276 -0.54 -18.87 22.76
CA PRO A 276 -1.13 -20.16 22.43
C PRO A 276 -2.64 -19.98 22.18
N ASP A 277 -3.14 -20.76 21.22
CA ASP A 277 -4.55 -20.83 20.83
C ASP A 277 -5.47 -21.24 22.01
#